data_AF-A0A4P9WRB5-F1
#
_entry.id   AF-A0A4P9WRB5-F1
#
_cell.length_a   1.000
_cell.length_b   1.000
_cell.length_c   1.000
_cell.angle_alpha   90.00
_cell.angle_beta   90.00
_cell.angle_gamma   90.00
#
_symmetry.space_group_name_H-M   'P 1'
#
loop_
_entity.id
_entity.type
_entity.pdbx_description
1 polymer ?
#
loop_
_entity_poly.entity_id
_entity_poly.type
_entity_poly.pdbx_seq_one_letter_code
_entity_poly.pdbx_strand_id
1 'polypeptide(L)'
;MHYRTTINPPLSSSDFSSNAKGLSVAIKQLPELTERKRVLDMHMNIATSLFELIRERQLDQFFAMEENITKQTKALILEALRDPKKSPEDKLRLFLIFYLSVDEVSKDDLADYEKAMVESGCTVAALQYVKQVRAFSRMTAMSNVAPPAQSSANDFLGRFTSIGSKLTDSLKDAGVSGHFETLLSGVKNLLPTRKDLPATRIVDALIEGTAGGETDDYLYLDPKLGRSAAAKGAKPGAARGGPVQDAIVFVVGGGNYLEYQNLVDFASRKRIVYGSTELLTAKAFLGQLEALGEAR
;
A
#
# COMPACT_ATOMS: atom_id res chain seq x y z
N MET A 1 12.13 87.22 21.23
CA MET A 1 11.85 86.39 20.03
C MET A 1 12.56 85.06 20.19
N HIS A 2 11.80 83.98 20.41
CA HIS A 2 12.32 82.63 20.63
C HIS A 2 12.52 81.90 19.30
N TYR A 3 13.75 81.48 19.01
CA TYR A 3 14.02 80.40 18.06
C TYR A 3 14.05 79.08 18.85
N ARG A 4 13.14 78.17 18.55
CA ARG A 4 13.12 76.80 19.10
C ARG A 4 13.44 75.83 17.97
N THR A 5 14.68 75.35 17.96
CA THR A 5 15.11 74.20 17.15
C THR A 5 14.58 72.94 17.82
N THR A 6 13.66 72.23 17.18
CA THR A 6 13.21 70.89 17.63
C THR A 6 14.29 69.87 17.29
N ILE A 7 15.11 69.54 18.29
CA ILE A 7 16.02 68.39 18.28
C ILE A 7 15.14 67.16 18.52
N ASN A 8 15.15 66.18 17.59
CA ASN A 8 14.51 64.88 17.81
C ASN A 8 15.04 64.25 19.10
N PRO A 9 14.19 63.65 19.95
CA PRO A 9 14.65 63.04 21.19
C PRO A 9 15.56 61.84 20.89
N PRO A 10 16.57 61.58 21.74
CA PRO A 10 17.42 60.40 21.59
C PRO A 10 16.59 59.13 21.78
N LEU A 11 16.84 58.13 20.94
CA LEU A 11 16.25 56.79 21.00
C LEU A 11 16.25 56.29 22.45
N SER A 12 15.06 56.06 23.01
CA SER A 12 14.92 55.61 24.39
C SER A 12 15.45 54.20 24.56
N SER A 13 16.19 53.97 25.65
CA SER A 13 16.80 52.69 26.07
C SER A 13 15.82 51.53 26.27
N SER A 14 14.51 51.78 26.16
CA SER A 14 13.44 50.77 26.20
C SER A 14 13.37 49.90 24.94
N ASP A 15 13.77 50.43 23.77
CA ASP A 15 13.69 49.72 22.49
C ASP A 15 14.85 48.75 22.26
N PHE A 16 15.98 48.95 22.95
CA PHE A 16 17.09 48.00 22.93
C PHE A 16 16.82 46.75 23.78
N SER A 17 16.06 46.85 24.87
CA SER A 17 15.81 45.70 25.76
C SER A 17 14.78 44.72 25.19
N SER A 18 13.78 45.21 24.45
CA SER A 18 12.81 44.37 23.72
C SER A 18 13.46 43.67 22.53
N ASN A 19 14.31 44.37 21.77
CA ASN A 19 15.11 43.78 20.69
C ASN A 19 16.16 42.79 21.19
N ALA A 20 16.83 43.05 22.32
CA ALA A 20 17.80 42.12 22.90
C ALA A 20 17.14 40.83 23.42
N LYS A 21 15.93 40.94 24.00
CA LYS A 21 15.13 39.77 24.40
C LYS A 21 14.63 38.98 23.19
N GLY A 22 14.15 39.66 22.15
CA GLY A 22 13.76 39.03 20.88
C GLY A 22 14.94 38.32 20.19
N LEU A 23 16.12 38.94 20.19
CA LEU A 23 17.35 38.36 19.65
C LEU A 23 17.83 37.15 20.48
N SER A 24 17.71 37.21 21.82
CA SER A 24 18.05 36.08 22.69
C SER A 24 17.12 34.88 22.47
N VAL A 25 15.82 35.12 22.28
CA VAL A 25 14.84 34.07 21.95
C VAL A 25 15.09 33.49 20.55
N ALA A 26 15.36 34.36 19.57
CA ALA A 26 15.71 33.92 18.22
C ALA A 26 16.98 33.05 18.23
N ILE A 27 18.04 33.46 18.95
CA ILE A 27 19.28 32.68 19.09
C ILE A 27 19.02 31.31 19.74
N LYS A 28 18.11 31.21 20.71
CA LYS A 28 17.74 29.93 21.33
C LYS A 28 16.92 29.03 20.41
N GLN A 29 16.14 29.60 19.49
CA GLN A 29 15.32 28.87 18.52
C GLN A 29 16.08 28.53 17.23
N LEU A 30 17.23 29.18 16.96
CA LEU A 30 18.04 28.91 15.77
C LEU A 30 18.45 27.43 15.61
N PRO A 31 18.86 26.69 16.66
CA PRO A 31 19.17 25.26 16.52
C PRO A 31 17.95 24.43 16.11
N GLU A 32 16.79 24.71 16.71
CA GLU A 32 15.53 24.02 16.39
C GLU A 32 15.08 24.31 14.94
N LEU A 33 15.16 25.58 14.51
CA LEU A 33 14.83 25.98 13.14
C LEU A 33 15.80 25.40 12.12
N THR A 34 17.09 25.28 12.48
CA THR A 34 18.11 24.67 11.62
C THR A 34 17.88 23.18 11.46
N GLU A 35 17.55 22.47 12.55
CA GLU A 35 17.23 21.04 12.47
C GLU A 35 15.93 20.80 11.69
N ARG A 36 14.90 21.63 11.91
CA ARG A 36 13.67 21.57 11.11
C ARG A 36 13.94 21.81 9.63
N LYS A 37 14.79 22.80 9.29
CA LYS A 37 15.21 23.05 7.91
C LYS A 37 15.96 21.86 7.33
N ARG A 38 16.89 21.27 8.09
CA ARG A 38 17.65 20.07 7.67
C ARG A 38 16.71 18.91 7.31
N VAL A 39 15.70 18.66 8.13
CA VAL A 39 14.69 17.63 7.87
C VAL A 39 13.86 17.95 6.61
N LEU A 40 13.44 19.21 6.45
CA LEU A 40 12.71 19.64 5.24
C LEU A 40 13.55 19.50 3.98
N ASP A 41 14.81 19.95 4.00
CA ASP A 41 15.72 19.85 2.86
C ASP A 41 15.98 18.37 2.51
N MET A 42 16.12 17.50 3.51
CA MET A 42 16.23 16.06 3.32
C MET A 42 14.99 15.49 2.61
N HIS A 43 13.78 15.77 3.11
CA HIS A 43 12.54 15.30 2.49
C HIS A 43 12.32 15.90 1.09
N MET A 44 12.71 17.15 0.87
CA MET A 44 12.64 17.81 -0.43
C MET A 44 13.53 17.13 -1.46
N ASN A 45 14.77 16.79 -1.07
CA ASN A 45 15.69 16.05 -1.92
C ASN A 45 15.14 14.67 -2.27
N ILE A 46 14.64 13.92 -1.27
CA ILE A 46 14.02 12.60 -1.49
C ILE A 46 12.83 12.72 -2.43
N ALA A 47 11.91 13.67 -2.19
CA ALA A 47 10.73 13.87 -3.02
C ALA A 47 11.09 14.23 -4.47
N THR A 48 12.11 15.08 -4.66
CA THR A 48 12.60 15.48 -5.99
C THR A 48 13.18 14.28 -6.74
N SER A 49 14.06 13.51 -6.12
CA SER A 49 14.63 12.31 -6.75
C SER A 49 13.57 11.24 -7.05
N LEU A 50 12.60 11.05 -6.15
CA LEU A 50 11.48 10.13 -6.40
C LEU A 50 10.61 10.59 -7.58
N PHE A 51 10.35 11.88 -7.68
CA PHE A 51 9.57 12.45 -8.79
C PHE A 51 10.27 12.25 -10.14
N GLU A 52 11.58 12.44 -10.19
CA GLU A 52 12.39 12.16 -11.39
C GLU A 52 12.28 10.68 -11.80
N LEU A 53 12.41 9.75 -10.85
CA LEU A 53 12.28 8.32 -11.10
C LEU A 53 10.88 7.91 -11.60
N ILE A 54 9.81 8.50 -11.02
CA ILE A 54 8.43 8.26 -11.46
C ILE A 54 8.26 8.70 -12.91
N ARG A 55 8.79 9.87 -13.26
CA ARG A 55 8.69 10.43 -14.62
C ARG A 55 9.51 9.63 -15.63
N GLU A 56 10.73 9.25 -15.29
CA GLU A 56 11.62 8.48 -16.17
C GLU A 56 11.03 7.11 -16.50
N ARG A 57 10.50 6.42 -15.49
CA ARG A 57 9.92 5.07 -15.63
C ARG A 57 8.44 5.07 -16.03
N GLN A 58 7.82 6.24 -16.12
CA GLN A 58 6.39 6.41 -16.42
C GLN A 58 5.49 5.52 -15.53
N LEU A 59 5.80 5.48 -14.23
CA LEU A 59 5.10 4.63 -13.27
C LEU A 59 3.63 5.02 -13.10
N ASP A 60 3.28 6.24 -13.49
CA ASP A 60 1.90 6.73 -13.51
C ASP A 60 1.01 5.91 -14.45
N GLN A 61 1.54 5.50 -15.60
CA GLN A 61 0.81 4.66 -16.56
C GLN A 61 0.59 3.25 -16.00
N PHE A 62 1.63 2.65 -15.42
CA PHE A 62 1.53 1.34 -14.78
C PHE A 62 0.52 1.36 -13.64
N PHE A 63 0.57 2.39 -12.79
CA PHE A 63 -0.39 2.54 -11.69
C PHE A 63 -1.85 2.62 -12.19
N ALA A 64 -2.12 3.44 -13.22
CA ALA A 64 -3.46 3.55 -13.78
C ALA A 64 -3.95 2.23 -14.42
N MET A 65 -3.04 1.47 -15.02
CA MET A 65 -3.33 0.14 -15.56
C MET A 65 -3.63 -0.86 -14.43
N GLU A 66 -2.83 -0.86 -13.36
CA GLU A 66 -2.99 -1.70 -12.17
C GLU A 66 -4.31 -1.44 -11.43
N GLU A 67 -4.73 -0.17 -11.29
CA GLU A 67 -6.01 0.13 -10.63
C GLU A 67 -7.21 -0.45 -11.40
N ASN A 68 -7.10 -0.56 -12.72
CA ASN A 68 -8.11 -1.11 -13.61
C ASN A 68 -7.72 -2.50 -14.14
N ILE A 69 -6.87 -3.25 -13.44
CA ILE A 69 -6.24 -4.46 -13.99
C ILE A 69 -7.24 -5.50 -14.50
N THR A 70 -8.38 -5.66 -13.81
CA THR A 70 -9.45 -6.61 -14.18
C THR A 70 -10.24 -6.18 -15.42
N LYS A 71 -10.13 -4.93 -15.84
CA LYS A 71 -10.78 -4.37 -17.04
C LYS A 71 -9.83 -4.26 -18.23
N GLN A 72 -8.55 -4.61 -18.06
CA GLN A 72 -7.57 -4.51 -19.13
C GLN A 72 -7.85 -5.56 -20.20
N THR A 73 -7.77 -5.13 -21.47
CA THR A 73 -7.92 -6.02 -22.61
C THR A 73 -6.58 -6.63 -23.00
N LYS A 74 -6.60 -7.74 -23.74
CA LYS A 74 -5.38 -8.37 -24.28
C LYS A 74 -4.51 -7.39 -25.06
N ALA A 75 -5.14 -6.54 -25.88
CA ALA A 75 -4.43 -5.56 -26.70
C ALA A 75 -3.63 -4.56 -25.85
N LEU A 76 -4.24 -4.01 -24.78
CA LEU A 76 -3.60 -3.02 -23.91
C LEU A 76 -2.43 -3.64 -23.11
N ILE A 77 -2.60 -4.88 -22.64
CA ILE A 77 -1.51 -5.59 -21.95
C ILE A 77 -0.34 -5.86 -22.92
N LEU A 78 -0.61 -6.33 -24.14
CA LEU A 78 0.44 -6.56 -25.14
C LEU A 78 1.14 -5.26 -25.56
N GLU A 79 0.40 -4.16 -25.66
CA GLU A 79 0.98 -2.84 -25.94
C GLU A 79 1.95 -2.41 -24.83
N ALA A 80 1.54 -2.54 -23.57
CA ALA A 80 2.40 -2.20 -22.44
C ALA A 80 3.64 -3.10 -22.34
N LEU A 81 3.51 -4.39 -22.68
CA LEU A 81 4.64 -5.32 -22.72
C LEU A 81 5.65 -4.96 -23.82
N ARG A 82 5.17 -4.57 -25.00
CA ARG A 82 6.03 -4.25 -26.16
C ARG A 82 6.65 -2.87 -26.14
N ASP A 83 6.22 -1.99 -25.23
CA ASP A 83 6.72 -0.62 -25.13
C ASP A 83 8.23 -0.60 -24.79
N PRO A 84 9.11 -0.15 -25.69
CA PRO A 84 10.56 -0.21 -25.47
C PRO A 84 11.05 0.77 -24.39
N LYS A 85 10.23 1.74 -23.98
CA LYS A 85 10.62 2.74 -22.96
C LYS A 85 10.48 2.20 -21.53
N LYS A 86 9.72 1.12 -21.35
CA LYS A 86 9.39 0.56 -20.03
C LYS A 86 10.40 -0.50 -19.64
N SER A 87 10.74 -0.53 -18.35
CA SER A 87 11.69 -1.51 -17.82
C SER A 87 11.12 -2.94 -17.94
N PRO A 88 11.94 -3.96 -18.23
CA PRO A 88 11.50 -5.36 -18.24
C PRO A 88 10.91 -5.80 -16.89
N GLU A 89 11.46 -5.28 -15.78
CA GLU A 89 11.02 -5.58 -14.43
C GLU A 89 9.57 -5.10 -14.18
N ASP A 90 9.25 -3.86 -14.56
CA ASP A 90 7.90 -3.31 -14.37
C ASP A 90 6.86 -3.98 -15.27
N LYS A 91 7.25 -4.36 -16.50
CA LYS A 91 6.41 -5.14 -17.42
C LYS A 91 6.05 -6.50 -16.83
N LEU A 92 7.05 -7.21 -16.31
CA LEU A 92 6.86 -8.50 -15.65
C LEU A 92 5.95 -8.36 -14.43
N ARG A 93 6.17 -7.34 -13.58
CA ARG A 93 5.31 -7.07 -12.42
C ARG A 93 3.85 -6.79 -12.83
N LEU A 94 3.61 -5.92 -13.80
CA LEU A 94 2.26 -5.64 -14.32
C LEU A 94 1.59 -6.94 -14.79
N PHE A 95 2.31 -7.76 -15.55
CA PHE A 95 1.76 -9.01 -16.07
C PHE A 95 1.46 -10.02 -14.97
N LEU A 96 2.32 -10.15 -13.95
CA LEU A 96 2.05 -11.02 -12.81
C LEU A 96 0.79 -10.59 -12.04
N ILE A 97 0.61 -9.28 -11.83
CA ILE A 97 -0.60 -8.75 -11.19
C ILE A 97 -1.83 -9.05 -12.06
N PHE A 98 -1.76 -8.82 -13.37
CA PHE A 98 -2.83 -9.19 -14.31
C PHE A 98 -3.17 -10.68 -14.25
N TYR A 99 -2.16 -11.54 -14.35
CA TYR A 99 -2.32 -12.99 -14.35
C TYR A 99 -2.93 -13.50 -13.04
N LEU A 100 -2.59 -12.92 -11.90
CA LEU A 100 -3.17 -13.29 -10.60
C LEU A 100 -4.57 -12.71 -10.37
N SER A 101 -4.96 -11.65 -11.09
CA SER A 101 -6.24 -10.95 -10.91
C SER A 101 -7.37 -11.44 -11.83
N VAL A 102 -7.05 -12.21 -12.89
CA VAL A 102 -8.03 -12.71 -13.86
C VAL A 102 -8.24 -14.21 -13.67
N ASP A 103 -9.49 -14.69 -13.71
CA ASP A 103 -9.85 -16.08 -13.41
C ASP A 103 -9.27 -17.10 -14.40
N GLU A 104 -9.26 -16.77 -15.69
CA GLU A 104 -8.75 -17.63 -16.75
C GLU A 104 -8.07 -16.81 -17.86
N VAL A 105 -6.93 -17.32 -18.32
CA VAL A 105 -6.22 -16.83 -19.50
C VAL A 105 -6.08 -18.02 -20.44
N SER A 106 -6.50 -17.88 -21.69
CA SER A 106 -6.41 -18.98 -22.66
C SER A 106 -4.95 -19.37 -22.90
N LYS A 107 -4.69 -20.62 -23.29
CA LYS A 107 -3.33 -21.10 -23.56
C LYS A 107 -2.68 -20.33 -24.71
N ASP A 108 -3.47 -19.97 -25.72
CA ASP A 108 -3.00 -19.21 -26.88
C ASP A 108 -2.63 -17.78 -26.50
N ASP A 109 -3.48 -17.10 -25.70
CA ASP A 109 -3.17 -15.76 -25.20
C ASP A 109 -1.92 -15.77 -24.32
N LEU A 110 -1.78 -16.79 -23.48
CA LEU A 110 -0.62 -16.95 -22.60
C LEU A 110 0.69 -17.11 -23.38
N ALA A 111 0.66 -17.87 -24.48
CA ALA A 111 1.81 -18.00 -25.37
C ALA A 111 2.17 -16.67 -26.06
N ASP A 112 1.16 -15.90 -26.47
CA ASP A 112 1.38 -14.57 -27.04
C ASP A 112 2.01 -13.59 -26.04
N TYR A 113 1.56 -13.60 -24.78
CA TYR A 113 2.15 -12.78 -23.73
C TYR A 113 3.59 -13.18 -23.42
N GLU A 114 3.87 -14.48 -23.29
CA GLU A 114 5.23 -14.98 -23.05
C GLU A 114 6.18 -14.57 -24.16
N LYS A 115 5.75 -14.72 -25.42
CA LYS A 115 6.53 -14.28 -26.57
C LYS A 115 6.84 -12.79 -26.50
N ALA A 116 5.84 -11.95 -26.24
CA ALA A 116 6.03 -10.50 -26.12
C ALA A 116 6.96 -10.11 -24.96
N MET A 117 6.91 -10.84 -23.85
CA MET A 117 7.78 -10.64 -22.69
C MET A 117 9.23 -11.01 -22.99
N VAL A 118 9.46 -12.16 -23.62
CA VAL A 118 10.81 -12.61 -24.02
C VAL A 118 11.42 -11.64 -25.04
N GLU A 119 10.65 -11.23 -26.06
CA GLU A 119 11.07 -10.22 -27.04
C GLU A 119 11.42 -8.87 -26.39
N SER A 120 10.80 -8.57 -25.24
CA SER A 120 11.04 -7.36 -24.44
C SER A 120 12.14 -7.52 -23.39
N GLY A 121 12.87 -8.65 -23.39
CA GLY A 121 13.97 -8.91 -22.46
C GLY A 121 13.55 -9.28 -21.03
N CYS A 122 12.30 -9.72 -20.82
CA CYS A 122 11.83 -10.17 -19.52
C CYS A 122 12.16 -11.64 -19.28
N THR A 123 12.61 -11.99 -18.07
CA THR A 123 12.78 -13.38 -17.64
C THR A 123 11.41 -14.03 -17.41
N VAL A 124 11.18 -15.22 -17.96
CA VAL A 124 9.91 -15.96 -17.77
C VAL A 124 9.91 -16.90 -16.57
N ALA A 125 11.05 -17.05 -15.85
CA ALA A 125 11.20 -17.95 -14.72
C ALA A 125 10.19 -17.66 -13.59
N ALA A 126 10.04 -16.40 -13.19
CA ALA A 126 9.05 -15.99 -12.20
C ALA A 126 7.62 -16.34 -12.63
N LEU A 127 7.29 -16.14 -13.91
CA LEU A 127 5.99 -16.46 -14.44
C LEU A 127 5.72 -17.98 -14.40
N GLN A 128 6.71 -18.81 -14.74
CA GLN A 128 6.59 -20.27 -14.67
C GLN A 128 6.28 -20.75 -13.25
N TYR A 129 6.97 -20.20 -12.25
CA TYR A 129 6.70 -20.51 -10.85
C TYR A 129 5.28 -20.06 -10.45
N VAL A 130 4.88 -18.83 -10.80
CA VAL A 130 3.54 -18.31 -10.49
C VAL A 130 2.41 -19.12 -11.15
N LYS A 131 2.60 -19.64 -12.37
CA LYS A 131 1.66 -20.55 -13.03
C LYS A 131 1.42 -21.81 -12.20
N GLN A 132 2.48 -22.40 -11.65
CA GLN A 132 2.39 -23.60 -10.81
C GLN A 132 1.67 -23.30 -9.49
N VAL A 133 2.04 -22.21 -8.82
CA VAL A 133 1.39 -21.78 -7.57
C VAL A 133 -0.11 -21.56 -7.80
N ARG A 134 -0.48 -20.87 -8.89
CA ARG A 134 -1.89 -20.66 -9.23
C ARG A 134 -2.64 -21.96 -9.51
N ALA A 135 -2.02 -22.91 -10.21
CA ALA A 135 -2.61 -24.23 -10.47
C ALA A 135 -2.83 -25.01 -9.15
N PHE A 136 -1.85 -24.99 -8.24
CA PHE A 136 -1.94 -25.62 -6.93
C PHE A 136 -3.02 -24.98 -6.05
N SER A 137 -3.10 -23.65 -6.04
CA SER A 137 -4.13 -22.91 -5.29
C SER A 137 -5.54 -23.24 -5.81
N ARG A 138 -5.75 -23.31 -7.14
CA ARG A 138 -7.04 -23.73 -7.72
C ARG A 138 -7.41 -25.16 -7.33
N MET A 139 -6.45 -26.09 -7.39
CA MET A 139 -6.67 -27.49 -7.01
C MET A 139 -7.07 -27.63 -5.53
N THR A 140 -6.44 -26.83 -4.65
CA THR A 140 -6.75 -26.80 -3.21
C THR A 140 -8.14 -26.20 -2.95
N ALA A 141 -8.49 -25.10 -3.63
CA ALA A 141 -9.81 -24.48 -3.52
C ALA A 141 -10.95 -25.41 -3.96
N MET A 142 -10.72 -26.25 -4.98
CA MET A 142 -11.71 -27.26 -5.42
C MET A 142 -11.83 -28.45 -4.47
N SER A 143 -10.80 -28.75 -3.66
CA SER A 143 -10.79 -29.88 -2.72
C SER A 143 -11.48 -29.56 -1.38
N ASN A 144 -11.62 -28.28 -1.03
CA ASN A 144 -12.31 -27.82 0.18
C ASN A 144 -13.83 -27.61 -0.01
N VAL A 145 -14.40 -27.97 -1.16
CA VAL A 145 -15.85 -27.90 -1.38
C VAL A 145 -16.53 -29.11 -0.74
N ALA A 146 -17.11 -28.91 0.45
CA ALA A 146 -18.05 -29.84 1.07
C ALA A 146 -19.32 -30.02 0.18
N PRO A 147 -20.10 -31.11 0.33
CA PRO A 147 -21.27 -31.37 -0.53
C PRO A 147 -22.29 -30.23 -0.44
N PRO A 148 -23.06 -29.95 -1.52
CA PRO A 148 -23.87 -28.75 -1.60
C PRO A 148 -25.08 -28.85 -0.67
N ALA A 149 -25.12 -28.03 0.37
CA ALA A 149 -26.38 -27.52 0.89
C ALA A 149 -26.83 -26.39 -0.04
N GLN A 150 -28.06 -26.49 -0.56
CA GLN A 150 -28.68 -25.47 -1.39
C GLN A 150 -28.67 -24.11 -0.69
N SER A 151 -27.75 -23.24 -1.10
CA SER A 151 -27.90 -21.80 -0.97
C SER A 151 -27.16 -21.12 -2.13
N SER A 152 -27.97 -20.52 -3.00
CA SER A 152 -27.67 -19.59 -4.07
C SER A 152 -26.21 -19.26 -4.31
N ALA A 153 -25.70 -19.74 -5.45
CA ALA A 153 -24.50 -19.24 -6.10
C ALA A 153 -24.60 -17.70 -6.23
N ASN A 154 -23.73 -17.00 -5.53
CA ASN A 154 -23.55 -15.56 -5.70
C ASN A 154 -22.05 -15.27 -5.86
N ASP A 155 -21.62 -15.48 -7.09
CA ASP A 155 -20.68 -14.66 -7.86
C ASP A 155 -19.64 -13.85 -7.05
N PHE A 156 -18.48 -14.47 -6.86
CA PHE A 156 -17.35 -14.03 -6.05
C PHE A 156 -16.61 -12.80 -6.60
N LEU A 157 -16.83 -12.42 -7.87
CA LEU A 157 -16.21 -11.25 -8.51
C LEU A 157 -17.16 -10.08 -8.78
N GLY A 158 -18.47 -10.24 -8.57
CA GLY A 158 -19.49 -9.21 -8.82
C GLY A 158 -19.73 -8.22 -7.67
N ARG A 159 -19.20 -8.48 -6.46
CA ARG A 159 -19.37 -7.58 -5.29
C ARG A 159 -18.29 -6.49 -5.16
N PHE A 160 -17.44 -6.30 -6.17
CA PHE A 160 -16.35 -5.32 -6.17
C PHE A 160 -16.77 -3.88 -6.52
N THR A 161 -18.06 -3.58 -6.73
CA THR A 161 -18.53 -2.24 -7.10
C THR A 161 -19.77 -1.81 -6.30
N SER A 162 -19.59 -1.29 -5.10
CA SER A 162 -20.45 -0.23 -4.52
C SER A 162 -20.04 0.04 -3.08
N ILE A 163 -19.64 1.28 -2.80
CA ILE A 163 -19.65 2.01 -1.51
C ILE A 163 -18.47 3.00 -1.56
N GLY A 164 -18.75 4.27 -1.85
CA GLY A 164 -17.69 5.28 -1.94
C GLY A 164 -18.11 6.74 -2.04
N SER A 165 -19.38 7.10 -1.84
CA SER A 165 -19.86 8.50 -1.90
C SER A 165 -20.17 9.05 -0.52
N LYS A 166 -19.16 9.42 0.29
CA LYS A 166 -19.37 10.25 1.51
C LYS A 166 -18.14 10.82 2.24
N LEU A 167 -16.93 10.83 1.65
CA LEU A 167 -15.72 11.27 2.37
C LEU A 167 -14.99 12.48 1.74
N THR A 168 -15.66 13.23 0.86
CA THR A 168 -15.12 14.42 0.19
C THR A 168 -15.17 15.70 1.04
N ASP A 169 -15.82 15.69 2.21
CA ASP A 169 -16.16 16.93 2.93
C ASP A 169 -15.12 17.42 3.95
N SER A 170 -14.03 16.67 4.20
CA SER A 170 -13.09 16.98 5.30
C SER A 170 -11.69 17.45 4.86
N LEU A 171 -11.47 17.68 3.56
CA LEU A 171 -10.20 18.19 3.01
C LEU A 171 -10.29 19.64 2.49
N LYS A 172 -11.45 20.28 2.66
CA LYS A 172 -11.70 21.65 2.21
C LYS A 172 -11.28 22.74 3.21
N ASP A 173 -10.83 22.35 4.41
CA ASP A 173 -10.59 23.30 5.53
C ASP A 173 -9.11 23.64 5.80
N ALA A 174 -8.16 23.07 5.04
CA ALA A 174 -6.73 23.37 5.20
C ALA A 174 -6.24 24.29 4.08
N GLY A 175 -6.56 25.58 4.19
CA GLY A 175 -6.26 26.64 3.21
C GLY A 175 -4.77 26.91 3.00
N VAL A 176 -4.13 26.15 2.11
CA VAL A 176 -2.78 26.43 1.56
C VAL A 176 -2.84 26.38 0.04
N SER A 177 -3.45 27.41 -0.56
CA SER A 177 -3.60 27.61 -2.01
C SER A 177 -2.61 28.66 -2.50
N GLY A 178 -1.69 28.31 -3.40
CA GLY A 178 -0.91 29.33 -4.11
C GLY A 178 0.20 28.85 -5.05
N HIS A 179 0.88 27.73 -4.78
CA HIS A 179 2.03 27.31 -5.60
C HIS A 179 2.07 25.83 -6.01
N PHE A 180 1.12 25.01 -5.56
CA PHE A 180 1.04 23.57 -5.88
C PHE A 180 -0.03 23.25 -6.95
N GLU A 181 -0.85 24.23 -7.31
CA GLU A 181 -2.10 24.04 -8.07
C GLU A 181 -1.88 23.85 -9.58
N THR A 182 -0.75 24.29 -10.13
CA THR A 182 -0.46 24.16 -11.57
C THR A 182 0.16 22.80 -11.96
N LEU A 183 0.59 21.98 -10.99
CA LEU A 183 1.27 20.69 -11.24
C LEU A 183 0.51 19.45 -10.70
N LEU A 184 -0.57 19.66 -9.94
CA LEU A 184 -1.36 18.60 -9.29
C LEU A 184 -2.49 18.00 -10.16
N SER A 185 -2.85 18.65 -11.26
CA SER A 185 -3.99 18.21 -12.08
C SER A 185 -3.77 16.85 -12.76
N GLY A 186 -2.51 16.45 -12.98
CA GLY A 186 -2.12 15.14 -13.52
C GLY A 186 -1.95 14.02 -12.48
N VAL A 187 -1.94 14.33 -11.19
CA VAL A 187 -1.62 13.39 -10.09
C VAL A 187 -2.88 12.91 -9.34
N LYS A 188 -4.06 13.44 -9.68
CA LYS A 188 -5.34 12.99 -9.08
C LYS A 188 -5.66 11.51 -9.35
N ASN A 189 -5.12 10.93 -10.42
CA ASN A 189 -5.20 9.50 -10.72
C ASN A 189 -4.12 8.65 -10.03
N LEU A 190 -3.24 9.26 -9.21
CA LEU A 190 -2.19 8.58 -8.45
C LEU A 190 -2.49 8.50 -6.95
N LEU A 191 -3.63 9.03 -6.52
CA LEU A 191 -4.12 8.86 -5.16
C LEU A 191 -4.91 7.56 -5.11
N PRO A 192 -4.40 6.51 -4.44
CA PRO A 192 -5.10 5.24 -4.35
C PRO A 192 -6.48 5.46 -3.74
N THR A 193 -7.51 4.93 -4.39
CA THR A 193 -8.77 4.68 -3.69
C THR A 193 -8.46 3.74 -2.54
N ARG A 194 -8.59 4.22 -1.29
CA ARG A 194 -8.28 3.42 -0.09
C ARG A 194 -9.12 2.16 -0.13
N LYS A 195 -8.46 1.02 -0.37
CA LYS A 195 -9.06 -0.31 -0.39
C LYS A 195 -8.38 -1.12 0.70
N ASP A 196 -9.17 -1.74 1.56
CA ASP A 196 -8.63 -2.71 2.52
C ASP A 196 -8.11 -3.92 1.74
N LEU A 197 -6.83 -4.19 1.91
CA LEU A 197 -6.14 -5.33 1.31
C LEU A 197 -6.57 -6.64 1.99
N PRO A 198 -6.36 -7.81 1.37
CA PRO A 198 -6.76 -9.09 1.93
C PRO A 198 -6.28 -9.31 3.37
N ALA A 199 -5.02 -8.99 3.67
CA ALA A 199 -4.46 -9.08 5.02
C ALA A 199 -5.26 -8.24 6.03
N THR A 200 -5.60 -7.00 5.68
CA THR A 200 -6.38 -6.10 6.54
C THR A 200 -7.79 -6.63 6.78
N ARG A 201 -8.45 -7.17 5.76
CA ARG A 201 -9.80 -7.75 5.90
C ARG A 201 -9.81 -9.00 6.77
N ILE A 202 -8.82 -9.87 6.62
CA ILE A 202 -8.63 -11.05 7.47
C ILE A 202 -8.45 -10.61 8.92
N VAL A 203 -7.57 -9.63 9.15
CA VAL A 203 -7.30 -9.09 10.48
C VAL A 203 -8.54 -8.44 11.08
N ASP A 204 -9.31 -7.67 10.29
CA ASP A 204 -10.56 -7.06 10.74
C ASP A 204 -11.58 -8.12 11.19
N ALA A 205 -11.81 -9.14 10.36
CA ALA A 205 -12.72 -10.24 10.68
C ALA A 205 -12.28 -11.03 11.94
N LEU A 206 -10.98 -11.30 12.09
CA LEU A 206 -10.43 -11.97 13.26
C LEU A 206 -10.52 -11.11 14.54
N ILE A 207 -10.37 -9.79 14.40
CA ILE A 207 -10.43 -8.87 15.54
C ILE A 207 -11.87 -8.64 15.98
N GLU A 208 -12.81 -8.44 15.06
CA GLU A 208 -14.23 -8.24 15.39
C GLU A 208 -14.92 -9.53 15.85
N GLY A 209 -14.33 -10.69 15.52
CA GLY A 209 -14.90 -11.99 15.88
C GLY A 209 -16.17 -12.32 15.10
N THR A 210 -16.30 -11.78 13.88
CA THR A 210 -17.42 -12.08 12.98
C THR A 210 -17.42 -13.56 12.61
N ALA A 211 -18.45 -14.29 13.03
CA ALA A 211 -18.64 -15.69 12.69
C ALA A 211 -19.23 -15.84 11.27
N GLY A 212 -18.80 -16.86 10.53
CA GLY A 212 -19.37 -17.18 9.21
C GLY A 212 -18.63 -16.54 8.03
N GLY A 213 -17.30 -16.50 8.08
CA GLY A 213 -16.44 -15.98 7.01
C GLY A 213 -15.20 -16.84 6.76
N GLU A 214 -14.30 -16.35 5.90
CA GLU A 214 -13.05 -17.03 5.50
C GLU A 214 -12.09 -17.31 6.69
N THR A 215 -12.35 -16.71 7.86
CA THR A 215 -11.57 -16.87 9.08
C THR A 215 -12.02 -18.05 9.94
N ASP A 216 -13.14 -18.71 9.60
CA ASP A 216 -13.67 -19.86 10.33
C ASP A 216 -12.72 -21.07 10.29
N ASP A 217 -11.96 -21.21 9.21
CA ASP A 217 -10.99 -22.29 8.99
C ASP A 217 -9.62 -22.02 9.64
N TYR A 218 -9.44 -20.85 10.27
CA TYR A 218 -8.17 -20.51 10.91
C TYR A 218 -7.97 -21.34 12.18
N LEU A 219 -6.75 -21.84 12.34
CA LEU A 219 -6.34 -22.54 13.55
C LEU A 219 -6.36 -21.60 14.75
N TYR A 220 -7.21 -21.90 15.73
CA TYR A 220 -7.27 -21.19 17.00
C TYR A 220 -6.56 -21.97 18.10
N LEU A 221 -5.62 -21.32 18.78
CA LEU A 221 -4.87 -21.89 19.90
C LEU A 221 -4.92 -20.92 21.07
N ASP A 222 -5.41 -21.39 22.22
CA ASP A 222 -5.34 -20.65 23.48
C ASP A 222 -4.25 -21.28 24.38
N PRO A 223 -3.12 -20.58 24.63
CA PRO A 223 -2.05 -21.06 25.49
C PRO A 223 -2.48 -21.36 26.94
N LYS A 224 -3.60 -20.80 27.40
CA LYS A 224 -4.14 -21.05 28.75
C LYS A 224 -4.91 -22.36 28.84
N LEU A 225 -5.36 -22.90 27.70
CA LEU A 225 -6.06 -24.18 27.66
C LEU A 225 -5.06 -25.34 27.58
N GLY A 226 -5.30 -26.39 28.37
CA GLY A 226 -4.51 -27.62 28.29
C GLY A 226 -4.65 -28.27 26.91
N ARG A 227 -3.65 -29.06 26.48
CA ARG A 227 -3.60 -29.68 25.15
C ARG A 227 -4.85 -30.49 24.77
N SER A 228 -5.54 -31.09 25.75
CA SER A 228 -6.77 -31.85 25.54
C SER A 228 -8.01 -30.97 25.23
N ALA A 229 -8.00 -29.69 25.62
CA ALA A 229 -9.09 -28.75 25.34
C ALA A 229 -8.90 -28.05 23.98
N ALA A 230 -7.64 -27.82 23.55
CA ALA A 230 -7.32 -27.29 22.23
C ALA A 230 -7.77 -28.22 21.07
N ALA A 231 -7.84 -29.53 21.32
CA ALA A 231 -8.29 -30.53 20.34
C ALA A 231 -9.80 -30.50 20.03
N LYS A 232 -10.61 -29.75 20.79
CA LYS A 232 -12.08 -29.67 20.59
C LYS A 232 -12.52 -28.67 19.52
N GLY A 233 -11.63 -28.22 18.64
CA GLY A 233 -11.99 -27.45 17.44
C GLY A 233 -12.70 -26.13 17.75
N ALA A 234 -12.21 -25.40 18.75
CA ALA A 234 -12.76 -24.11 19.11
C ALA A 234 -12.48 -23.11 17.97
N LYS A 235 -13.53 -22.51 17.39
CA LYS A 235 -13.39 -21.52 16.31
C LYS A 235 -13.00 -20.13 16.86
N PRO A 236 -12.21 -19.32 16.13
CA PRO A 236 -11.73 -18.02 16.60
C PRO A 236 -12.86 -17.07 17.08
N GLY A 237 -13.98 -17.00 16.36
CA GLY A 237 -15.10 -16.11 16.69
C GLY A 237 -15.96 -16.59 17.88
N ALA A 238 -16.23 -17.89 17.96
CA ALA A 238 -17.09 -18.46 19.00
C ALA A 238 -16.38 -18.63 20.36
N ALA A 239 -15.06 -18.84 20.37
CA ALA A 239 -14.29 -19.11 21.58
C ALA A 239 -13.85 -17.85 22.34
N ARG A 240 -13.75 -16.71 21.63
CA ARG A 240 -13.01 -15.53 22.11
C ARG A 240 -13.87 -14.48 22.84
N GLY A 241 -15.20 -14.57 22.72
CA GLY A 241 -16.14 -13.81 23.56
C GLY A 241 -16.21 -12.29 23.33
N GLY A 242 -15.64 -11.76 22.24
CA GLY A 242 -15.76 -10.35 21.88
C GLY A 242 -14.57 -9.78 21.08
N PRO A 243 -14.64 -8.48 20.72
CA PRO A 243 -13.65 -7.83 19.88
C PRO A 243 -12.31 -7.60 20.58
N VAL A 244 -11.24 -7.58 19.79
CA VAL A 244 -9.85 -7.49 20.27
C VAL A 244 -9.30 -6.07 20.09
N GLN A 245 -8.64 -5.54 21.12
CA GLN A 245 -8.01 -4.21 21.05
C GLN A 245 -6.57 -4.25 20.55
N ASP A 246 -5.86 -5.35 20.85
CA ASP A 246 -4.44 -5.53 20.56
C ASP A 246 -4.19 -6.78 19.70
N ALA A 247 -3.51 -6.61 18.58
CA ALA A 247 -3.20 -7.71 17.68
C ALA A 247 -1.72 -7.66 17.24
N ILE A 248 -1.11 -8.84 17.14
CA ILE A 248 0.16 -9.04 16.46
C ILE A 248 -0.15 -9.82 15.18
N VAL A 249 0.19 -9.24 14.03
CA VAL A 249 0.01 -9.82 12.70
C VAL A 249 1.38 -10.20 12.17
N PHE A 250 1.62 -11.49 11.94
CA PHE A 250 2.91 -11.98 11.47
C PHE A 250 2.77 -12.72 10.13
N VAL A 251 3.33 -12.15 9.06
CA VAL A 251 3.32 -12.76 7.72
C VAL A 251 4.56 -13.65 7.55
N VAL A 252 4.34 -14.94 7.34
CA VAL A 252 5.41 -15.91 7.08
C VAL A 252 5.70 -15.96 5.58
N GLY A 253 6.95 -15.70 5.18
CA GLY A 253 7.41 -15.83 3.79
C GLY A 253 7.71 -14.51 3.08
N GLY A 254 7.32 -13.38 3.66
CA GLY A 254 7.67 -12.05 3.14
C GLY A 254 6.54 -11.04 3.34
N GLY A 255 6.82 -9.97 4.09
CA GLY A 255 5.94 -8.82 4.26
C GLY A 255 6.36 -7.66 3.38
N ASN A 256 5.51 -6.63 3.29
CA ASN A 256 5.80 -5.45 2.50
C ASN A 256 5.22 -4.17 3.14
N TYR A 257 5.73 -3.01 2.69
CA TYR A 257 5.30 -1.71 3.20
C TYR A 257 3.84 -1.36 2.84
N LEU A 258 3.29 -1.95 1.77
CA LEU A 258 1.92 -1.69 1.34
C LEU A 258 0.92 -2.32 2.32
N GLU A 259 1.15 -3.57 2.73
CA GLU A 259 0.40 -4.26 3.79
C GLU A 259 0.53 -3.54 5.12
N TYR A 260 1.77 -3.19 5.51
CA TYR A 260 2.03 -2.43 6.73
C TYR A 260 1.24 -1.13 6.76
N GLN A 261 1.34 -0.32 5.69
CA GLN A 261 0.65 0.97 5.63
C GLN A 261 -0.87 0.79 5.66
N ASN A 262 -1.40 -0.20 4.94
CA ASN A 262 -2.83 -0.48 4.92
C ASN A 262 -3.35 -0.91 6.30
N LEU A 263 -2.60 -1.73 7.03
CA LEU A 263 -2.90 -2.10 8.41
C LEU A 263 -2.78 -0.94 9.38
N VAL A 264 -1.79 -0.05 9.22
CA VAL A 264 -1.63 1.15 10.05
C VAL A 264 -2.78 2.13 9.84
N ASP A 265 -3.20 2.34 8.60
CA ASP A 265 -4.34 3.20 8.27
C ASP A 265 -5.64 2.64 8.88
N PHE A 266 -5.82 1.31 8.79
CA PHE A 266 -6.91 0.60 9.45
C PHE A 266 -6.83 0.66 10.99
N ALA A 267 -5.62 0.56 11.54
CA ALA A 267 -5.32 0.57 12.97
C ALA A 267 -5.51 1.94 13.64
N SER A 268 -5.95 2.99 12.92
CA SER A 268 -6.29 4.29 13.54
C SER A 268 -7.29 4.19 14.71
N ARG A 269 -7.96 3.03 14.90
CA ARG A 269 -8.86 2.73 16.02
C ARG A 269 -8.41 1.56 16.93
N LYS A 270 -7.28 0.89 16.67
CA LYS A 270 -6.84 -0.38 17.32
C LYS A 270 -5.31 -0.46 17.43
N ARG A 271 -4.74 -1.22 18.37
CA ARG A 271 -3.28 -1.40 18.45
C ARG A 271 -2.84 -2.64 17.67
N ILE A 272 -2.25 -2.43 16.49
CA ILE A 272 -1.77 -3.51 15.62
C ILE A 272 -0.26 -3.42 15.47
N VAL A 273 0.42 -4.53 15.76
CA VAL A 273 1.85 -4.71 15.48
C VAL A 273 1.97 -5.63 14.28
N TYR A 274 2.50 -5.12 13.17
CA TYR A 274 2.78 -5.91 11.98
C TYR A 274 4.24 -6.39 11.98
N GLY A 275 4.44 -7.65 11.63
CA GLY A 275 5.74 -8.26 11.45
C GLY A 275 5.72 -9.26 10.30
N SER A 276 6.90 -9.62 9.84
CA SER A 276 7.08 -10.67 8.84
C SER A 276 8.44 -11.32 9.00
N THR A 277 8.67 -12.43 8.31
CA THR A 277 10.01 -13.06 8.26
C THR A 277 11.04 -12.11 7.64
N GLU A 278 10.66 -11.40 6.59
CA GLU A 278 11.49 -10.44 5.86
C GLU A 278 10.60 -9.35 5.28
N LEU A 279 11.05 -8.08 5.28
CA LEU A 279 10.38 -7.00 4.57
C LEU A 279 10.97 -6.86 3.17
N LEU A 280 10.18 -7.21 2.16
CA LEU A 280 10.63 -7.30 0.79
C LEU A 280 10.14 -6.10 -0.05
N THR A 281 11.01 -5.65 -0.95
CA THR A 281 10.60 -4.80 -2.07
C THR A 281 10.01 -5.67 -3.18
N ALA A 282 9.20 -5.08 -4.06
CA ALA A 282 8.67 -5.81 -5.21
C ALA A 282 9.78 -6.45 -6.08
N LYS A 283 10.93 -5.76 -6.19
CA LYS A 283 12.12 -6.26 -6.89
C LYS A 283 12.73 -7.49 -6.22
N ALA A 284 12.92 -7.42 -4.90
CA ALA A 284 13.51 -8.52 -4.14
C ALA A 284 12.61 -9.76 -4.16
N PHE A 285 11.30 -9.56 -4.00
CA PHE A 285 10.32 -10.64 -4.10
C PHE A 285 10.31 -11.26 -5.50
N LEU A 286 10.38 -10.44 -6.56
CA LEU A 286 10.46 -10.93 -7.92
C LEU A 286 11.71 -11.79 -8.15
N GLY A 287 12.87 -11.36 -7.64
CA GLY A 287 14.10 -12.16 -7.71
C GLY A 287 14.00 -13.50 -6.99
N GLN A 288 13.27 -13.57 -5.86
CA GLN A 288 12.99 -14.86 -5.20
C GLN A 288 12.11 -15.76 -6.08
N LEU A 289 11.09 -15.22 -6.75
CA LEU A 289 10.26 -15.98 -7.69
C LEU A 289 11.05 -16.48 -8.90
N GLU A 290 11.96 -15.67 -9.44
CA GLU A 290 12.87 -16.06 -10.52
C GLU A 290 13.76 -17.22 -10.09
N ALA A 291 14.43 -17.11 -8.93
CA ALA A 291 15.28 -18.18 -8.41
C ALA A 291 14.52 -19.49 -8.18
N LEU A 292 13.27 -19.43 -7.71
CA LEU A 292 12.40 -20.60 -7.54
C LEU A 292 11.93 -21.20 -8.88
N GLY A 293 11.77 -20.36 -9.90
CA GLY A 293 11.46 -20.79 -11.25
C GLY A 293 12.67 -21.45 -11.94
N GLU A 294 13.89 -20.97 -11.69
CA GLU A 294 15.13 -21.52 -12.26
C GLU A 294 15.60 -22.80 -11.58
N ALA A 295 15.37 -22.93 -10.26
CA ALA A 295 15.78 -24.10 -9.49
C ALA A 295 14.95 -25.37 -9.79
N ARG A 296 14.06 -25.34 -10.78
CA ARG A 296 13.10 -26.41 -11.10
C ARG A 296 13.09 -26.77 -12.57
#